data_AF-A0A954EV71-F1
#
_entry.id   AF-A0A954EV71-F1
#
_cell.length_a   1.000
_cell.length_b   1.000
_cell.length_c   1.000
_cell.angle_alpha   90.00
_cell.angle_beta   90.00
_cell.angle_gamma   90.00
#
_symmetry.space_group_name_H-M   'P 1'
#
loop_
_entity.id
_entity.type
_entity.pdbx_description
1 polymer ?
#
loop_
_entity_poly.entity_id
_entity_poly.type
_entity_poly.pdbx_seq_one_letter_code
_entity_poly.pdbx_strand_id
1 'polypeptide(L)'
;MKRTVPLIITAAAGFILIVAFFIPAWQPWGEDAAVWFDILASIAFVLGGGNLLKLHLQNISDQKPGWGYSGVTLAAFLITLIVGLLKLSCPPEASVEFYGQSFVAISEEAIPVFEAPGETDFEYRGWMTPAVVDDLTDPAKPIAWNVAIEELAEIATLPELLQGKLRYDADHDVLAFRGTMTPEEEAAIRELLPNDEETSAAIDRLAEKSRRESSVSVGEFPPNFSIPDFASDRASRSEDSLSFRGPMSTLQRDEIAKLWPNFPFARPLSSAQQQDLLKEIETHGPPLSQEQRDAVLGIDDENGNDVQAGFFELEWDADQLIQEVNNAGAPQGGDKTWREIQAEIENGVERPALKHPPADPVSLNADQVQFMEQFVEQANLTVNQLIDQLAAAGPLTDRQRAAIGNFFDTLPTVADRRRELAFVLLENGSLSSGQIDFLMEGARDQFEWRQTVGRLFMAAHQTKYPWSGSYSAQGSPFWWIYEYIFQPLLTTTFAMLAFYVASAAFRAFRAKNLEATLLLGTAFIILLGRTFLGAVLSNMVPDALSILRVDQLTIYIMSIFNTAGNRAIMIGIALGIASTSLKVLLGIDRSYLGSGDD
;
A
#
# COMPACT_ATOMS: atom_id res chain seq x y z
N MET A 1 -12.72 -38.30 -34.42
CA MET A 1 -11.36 -37.72 -34.54
C MET A 1 -11.34 -36.19 -34.51
N LYS A 2 -12.21 -35.46 -35.24
CA LYS A 2 -12.19 -33.97 -35.29
C LYS A 2 -12.37 -33.23 -33.94
N ARG A 3 -12.98 -33.85 -32.91
CA ARG A 3 -13.14 -33.25 -31.56
C ARG A 3 -12.09 -33.70 -30.54
N THR A 4 -11.38 -34.79 -30.81
CA THR A 4 -10.47 -35.44 -29.84
C THR A 4 -9.12 -34.75 -29.77
N VAL A 5 -8.60 -34.28 -30.92
CA VAL A 5 -7.30 -33.62 -31.01
C VAL A 5 -7.26 -32.29 -30.23
N PRO A 6 -8.25 -31.36 -30.37
CA PRO A 6 -8.30 -30.15 -29.55
C PRO A 6 -8.35 -30.45 -28.04
N LEU A 7 -9.15 -31.43 -27.64
CA LEU A 7 -9.29 -31.83 -26.23
C LEU A 7 -7.98 -32.36 -25.64
N ILE A 8 -7.23 -33.16 -26.39
CA ILE A 8 -5.92 -33.67 -25.96
C ILE A 8 -4.91 -32.53 -25.82
N ILE A 9 -4.88 -31.59 -26.77
CA ILE A 9 -3.97 -30.43 -26.73
C ILE A 9 -4.30 -29.56 -25.51
N THR A 10 -5.57 -29.22 -25.29
CA THR A 10 -6.00 -28.41 -24.16
C THR A 10 -5.70 -29.11 -22.83
N ALA A 11 -5.96 -30.42 -22.72
CA ALA A 11 -5.63 -31.20 -21.53
C ALA A 11 -4.12 -31.27 -21.26
N ALA A 12 -3.30 -31.44 -22.30
CA ALA A 12 -1.84 -31.46 -22.17
C ALA A 12 -1.30 -30.08 -21.75
N ALA A 13 -1.79 -28.99 -22.34
CA ALA A 13 -1.41 -27.64 -21.98
C ALA A 13 -1.77 -27.29 -20.53
N GLY A 14 -3.00 -27.63 -20.09
CA GLY A 14 -3.40 -27.44 -18.70
C GLY A 14 -2.58 -28.27 -17.72
N PHE A 15 -2.19 -29.50 -18.09
CA PHE A 15 -1.30 -30.32 -17.28
C PHE A 15 0.10 -29.73 -17.16
N ILE A 16 0.67 -29.20 -18.25
CA ILE A 16 1.98 -28.53 -18.25
C ILE A 16 1.96 -27.31 -17.34
N LEU A 17 0.92 -26.47 -17.40
CA LEU A 17 0.76 -25.31 -16.52
C LEU A 17 0.71 -25.70 -15.04
N ILE A 18 0.02 -26.79 -14.69
CA ILE A 18 -0.04 -27.29 -13.31
C ILE A 18 1.34 -27.73 -12.85
N VAL A 19 2.07 -28.49 -13.65
CA VAL A 19 3.39 -29.01 -13.25
C VAL A 19 4.44 -27.90 -13.19
N ALA A 20 4.39 -26.93 -14.10
CA ALA A 20 5.29 -25.78 -14.13
C ALA A 20 5.24 -24.95 -12.84
N PHE A 21 4.08 -24.90 -12.16
CA PHE A 21 3.92 -24.18 -10.90
C PHE A 21 4.68 -24.82 -9.72
N PHE A 22 4.86 -26.15 -9.73
CA PHE A 22 5.52 -26.86 -8.61
C PHE A 22 7.01 -27.12 -8.85
N ILE A 23 7.50 -26.90 -10.07
CA ILE A 23 8.90 -27.17 -10.44
C ILE A 23 9.53 -25.85 -10.91
N PRO A 24 10.38 -25.20 -10.09
CA PRO A 24 10.99 -23.90 -10.42
C PRO A 24 11.71 -23.87 -11.77
N ALA A 25 12.32 -24.99 -12.17
CA ALA A 25 13.00 -25.10 -13.47
C ALA A 25 12.05 -25.02 -14.68
N TRP A 26 10.75 -25.21 -14.50
CA TRP A 26 9.72 -25.23 -15.56
C TRP A 26 8.84 -23.98 -15.56
N GLN A 27 9.09 -23.04 -14.65
CA GLN A 27 8.39 -21.76 -14.58
C GLN A 27 8.40 -20.97 -15.92
N PRO A 28 9.50 -20.93 -16.72
CA PRO A 28 9.50 -20.21 -18.00
C PRO A 28 8.44 -20.73 -19.00
N TRP A 29 8.12 -22.02 -18.95
CA TRP A 29 7.09 -22.60 -19.83
C TRP A 29 5.67 -22.17 -19.41
N GLY A 30 5.49 -21.85 -18.13
CA GLY A 30 4.26 -21.26 -17.61
C GLY A 30 4.06 -19.83 -18.09
N GLU A 31 5.14 -19.04 -18.12
CA GLU A 31 5.16 -17.67 -18.64
C GLU A 31 4.84 -17.64 -20.14
N ASP A 32 5.49 -18.51 -20.94
CA ASP A 32 5.19 -18.65 -22.37
C ASP A 32 3.73 -19.05 -22.62
N ALA A 33 3.21 -20.01 -21.84
CA ALA A 33 1.82 -20.45 -21.97
C ALA A 33 0.80 -19.37 -21.57
N ALA A 34 1.13 -18.49 -20.62
CA ALA A 34 0.32 -17.33 -20.27
C ALA A 34 0.24 -16.34 -21.45
N VAL A 35 1.36 -16.07 -22.13
CA VAL A 35 1.37 -15.22 -23.34
C VAL A 35 0.46 -15.80 -24.43
N TRP A 36 0.52 -17.12 -24.67
CA TRP A 36 -0.38 -17.77 -25.63
C TRP A 36 -1.85 -17.71 -25.21
N PHE A 37 -2.13 -17.82 -23.92
CA PHE A 37 -3.48 -17.64 -23.38
C PHE A 37 -3.99 -16.22 -23.62
N ASP A 38 -3.18 -15.19 -23.38
CA ASP A 38 -3.55 -13.79 -23.61
C ASP A 38 -3.87 -13.52 -25.09
N ILE A 39 -3.11 -14.10 -26.01
CA ILE A 39 -3.41 -14.05 -27.45
C ILE A 39 -4.80 -14.65 -27.74
N LEU A 40 -5.09 -15.83 -27.21
CA LEU A 40 -6.41 -16.48 -27.42
C LEU A 40 -7.55 -15.72 -26.74
N ALA A 41 -7.31 -15.18 -25.54
CA ALA A 41 -8.26 -14.37 -24.78
C ALA A 41 -8.61 -13.09 -25.53
N SER A 42 -7.62 -12.42 -26.15
CA SER A 42 -7.84 -11.21 -26.96
C SER A 42 -8.82 -11.46 -28.11
N ILE A 43 -8.70 -12.59 -28.82
CA ILE A 43 -9.61 -13.00 -29.89
C ILE A 43 -11.00 -13.32 -29.34
N ALA A 44 -11.07 -14.02 -28.21
CA ALA A 44 -12.32 -14.35 -27.53
C ALA A 44 -13.07 -13.09 -27.07
N PHE A 45 -12.37 -12.05 -26.60
CA PHE A 45 -12.99 -10.78 -26.21
C PHE A 45 -13.60 -10.05 -27.41
N VAL A 46 -12.93 -10.04 -28.57
CA VAL A 46 -13.48 -9.45 -29.80
C VAL A 46 -14.75 -10.19 -30.23
N LEU A 47 -14.72 -11.52 -30.25
CA LEU A 47 -15.88 -12.34 -30.60
C LEU A 47 -17.02 -12.18 -29.57
N GLY A 48 -16.70 -12.13 -28.29
CA GLY A 48 -17.65 -11.90 -27.20
C GLY A 48 -18.33 -10.55 -27.29
N GLY A 49 -17.56 -9.49 -27.54
CA GLY A 49 -18.09 -8.14 -27.79
C GLY A 49 -18.98 -8.10 -29.03
N GLY A 50 -18.57 -8.73 -30.13
CA GLY A 50 -19.37 -8.83 -31.35
C GLY A 50 -20.69 -9.58 -31.13
N ASN A 51 -20.67 -10.67 -30.36
CA ASN A 51 -21.87 -11.43 -30.02
C ASN A 51 -22.83 -10.63 -29.12
N LEU A 52 -22.30 -9.92 -28.12
CA LEU A 52 -23.08 -9.02 -27.27
C LEU A 52 -23.77 -7.95 -28.13
N LEU A 53 -23.04 -7.31 -29.04
CA LEU A 53 -23.59 -6.32 -29.96
C LEU A 53 -24.74 -6.90 -30.79
N LYS A 54 -24.50 -8.05 -31.43
CA LYS A 54 -25.48 -8.73 -32.29
C LYS A 54 -26.75 -9.09 -31.52
N LEU A 55 -26.62 -9.74 -30.35
CA LEU A 55 -27.75 -10.21 -29.55
C LEU A 55 -28.61 -9.04 -29.04
N HIS A 56 -27.97 -8.00 -28.51
CA HIS A 56 -28.71 -6.85 -27.99
C HIS A 56 -29.31 -5.98 -29.10
N LEU A 57 -28.63 -5.82 -30.25
CA LEU A 57 -29.21 -5.18 -31.44
C LEU A 57 -30.41 -5.95 -31.98
N GLN A 58 -30.35 -7.28 -32.02
CA GLN A 58 -31.50 -8.12 -32.38
C GLN A 58 -32.65 -7.98 -31.39
N ASN A 59 -32.39 -8.01 -30.08
CA ASN A 59 -33.45 -7.83 -29.08
C ASN A 59 -34.14 -6.45 -29.17
N ILE A 60 -33.40 -5.41 -29.55
CA ILE A 60 -33.94 -4.06 -29.83
C ILE A 60 -34.76 -4.07 -31.13
N SER A 61 -34.20 -4.61 -32.20
CA SER A 61 -34.84 -4.72 -33.52
C SER A 61 -36.15 -5.52 -33.45
N ASP A 62 -36.13 -6.65 -32.75
CA ASP A 62 -37.26 -7.56 -32.58
C ASP A 62 -38.24 -7.09 -31.49
N GLN A 63 -37.96 -5.96 -30.82
CA GLN A 63 -38.74 -5.39 -29.71
C GLN A 63 -39.12 -6.41 -28.64
N LYS A 64 -38.19 -7.29 -28.28
CA LYS A 64 -38.45 -8.31 -27.26
C LYS A 64 -38.79 -7.66 -25.91
N PRO A 65 -39.61 -8.30 -25.06
CA PRO A 65 -39.89 -7.80 -23.72
C PRO A 65 -38.59 -7.45 -22.97
N GLY A 66 -38.44 -6.20 -22.53
CA GLY A 66 -37.21 -5.70 -21.91
C GLY A 66 -36.15 -5.15 -22.88
N TRP A 67 -36.48 -4.90 -24.15
CA TRP A 67 -35.56 -4.33 -25.14
C TRP A 67 -34.87 -3.04 -24.68
N GLY A 68 -35.54 -2.22 -23.85
CA GLY A 68 -34.97 -1.01 -23.28
C GLY A 68 -33.68 -1.27 -22.49
N TYR A 69 -33.61 -2.39 -21.75
CA TYR A 69 -32.40 -2.80 -21.04
C TYR A 69 -31.27 -3.16 -22.01
N SER A 70 -31.60 -3.79 -23.15
CA SER A 70 -30.61 -4.06 -24.21
C SER A 70 -30.05 -2.77 -24.81
N GLY A 71 -30.87 -1.73 -24.93
CA GLY A 71 -30.43 -0.39 -25.35
C GLY A 71 -29.44 0.23 -24.35
N VAL A 72 -29.74 0.16 -23.05
CA VAL A 72 -28.85 0.65 -21.99
C VAL A 72 -27.53 -0.12 -21.98
N THR A 73 -27.56 -1.45 -22.09
CA THR A 73 -26.35 -2.29 -22.16
C THR A 73 -25.48 -1.92 -23.36
N LEU A 74 -26.10 -1.72 -24.54
CA LEU A 74 -25.38 -1.35 -25.75
C LEU A 74 -24.74 0.04 -25.62
N ALA A 75 -25.48 1.01 -25.09
CA ALA A 75 -24.98 2.36 -24.86
C ALA A 75 -23.80 2.37 -23.87
N ALA A 76 -23.93 1.67 -22.74
CA ALA A 76 -22.86 1.56 -21.74
C ALA A 76 -21.62 0.86 -22.33
N PHE A 77 -21.81 -0.26 -23.05
CA PHE A 77 -20.72 -0.97 -23.73
C PHE A 77 -19.99 -0.08 -24.72
N LEU A 78 -20.72 0.66 -25.57
CA LEU A 78 -20.13 1.55 -26.57
C LEU A 78 -19.41 2.75 -25.93
N ILE A 79 -19.99 3.38 -24.90
CA ILE A 79 -19.34 4.48 -24.18
C ILE A 79 -18.02 4.01 -23.57
N THR A 80 -18.02 2.89 -22.85
CA THR A 80 -16.81 2.34 -22.24
C THR A 80 -15.77 1.96 -23.29
N LEU A 81 -16.20 1.33 -24.39
CA LEU A 81 -15.32 0.94 -25.49
C LEU A 81 -14.71 2.17 -26.17
N ILE A 82 -15.49 3.21 -26.45
CA ILE A 82 -15.03 4.46 -27.07
C ILE A 82 -14.06 5.19 -26.15
N VAL A 83 -14.37 5.31 -24.86
CA VAL A 83 -13.49 5.95 -23.87
C VAL A 83 -12.15 5.21 -23.78
N GLY A 84 -12.18 3.88 -23.72
CA GLY A 84 -10.98 3.04 -23.68
C GLY A 84 -10.15 3.10 -24.97
N LEU A 85 -10.79 2.95 -26.14
CA LEU A 85 -10.11 2.91 -27.45
C LEU A 85 -9.53 4.26 -27.85
N LEU A 86 -10.29 5.33 -27.65
CA LEU A 86 -9.82 6.68 -27.95
C LEU A 86 -8.87 7.22 -26.87
N LYS A 87 -8.61 6.43 -25.82
CA LYS A 87 -7.91 6.86 -24.62
C LYS A 87 -8.38 8.26 -24.22
N LEU A 88 -9.71 8.45 -24.17
CA LEU A 88 -10.35 9.68 -23.68
C LEU A 88 -10.19 9.78 -22.16
N SER A 89 -8.97 9.53 -21.68
CA SER A 89 -8.45 10.04 -20.43
C SER A 89 -8.17 11.53 -20.63
N CYS A 90 -8.39 12.33 -19.59
CA CYS A 90 -7.76 13.65 -19.53
C CYS A 90 -6.25 13.45 -19.71
N PRO A 91 -5.58 14.13 -20.66
CA PRO A 91 -4.13 14.05 -20.74
C PRO A 91 -3.57 14.37 -19.36
N PRO A 92 -2.62 13.60 -18.83
CA PRO A 92 -1.95 13.98 -17.60
C PRO A 92 -1.39 15.39 -17.83
N GLU A 93 -1.83 16.36 -17.03
CA GLU A 93 -1.11 17.62 -16.98
C GLU A 93 0.25 17.28 -16.39
N ALA A 94 1.32 17.38 -17.18
CA ALA A 94 2.68 17.08 -16.74
C ALA A 94 3.13 17.96 -15.55
N SER A 95 2.36 19.00 -15.20
CA SER A 95 2.66 19.96 -14.15
C SER A 95 1.90 19.74 -12.83
N VAL A 96 1.43 18.52 -12.53
CA VAL A 96 0.86 18.22 -11.20
C VAL A 96 1.98 18.21 -10.16
N GLU A 97 1.87 19.05 -9.14
CA GLU A 97 2.76 19.02 -7.98
C GLU A 97 2.50 17.75 -7.18
N PHE A 98 3.54 16.96 -7.03
CA PHE A 98 3.61 15.72 -6.26
C PHE A 98 4.25 16.06 -4.92
N TYR A 99 4.07 15.18 -3.93
CA TYR A 99 4.41 15.43 -2.53
C TYR A 99 5.82 16.02 -2.32
N GLY A 100 5.88 17.33 -2.06
CA GLY A 100 7.11 18.07 -1.78
C GLY A 100 7.92 18.52 -2.99
N GLN A 101 7.41 18.43 -4.22
CA GLN A 101 8.12 18.81 -5.45
C GLN A 101 7.32 19.78 -6.33
N SER A 102 8.02 20.75 -6.91
CA SER A 102 7.54 21.68 -7.94
C SER A 102 8.03 21.22 -9.31
N PHE A 103 7.21 21.36 -10.34
CA PHE A 103 7.54 20.92 -11.70
C PHE A 103 7.35 22.01 -12.74
N VAL A 104 8.24 22.03 -13.72
CA VAL A 104 8.11 22.83 -14.93
C VAL A 104 8.50 22.01 -16.15
N ALA A 105 7.77 22.19 -17.25
CA ALA A 105 8.19 21.61 -18.54
C ALA A 105 9.45 22.33 -19.02
N ILE A 106 10.41 21.56 -19.53
CA ILE A 106 11.66 22.04 -20.11
C ILE A 106 12.00 21.20 -21.33
N SER A 107 12.57 21.80 -22.37
CA SER A 107 13.04 21.05 -23.53
C SER A 107 14.15 20.07 -23.13
N GLU A 108 14.08 18.84 -23.66
CA GLU A 108 15.12 17.83 -23.50
C GLU A 108 16.50 18.36 -23.96
N GLU A 109 16.52 19.22 -25.00
CA GLU A 109 17.74 19.81 -25.54
C GLU A 109 18.48 20.71 -24.53
N ALA A 110 17.77 21.23 -23.52
CA ALA A 110 18.35 22.06 -22.48
C ALA A 110 19.12 21.24 -21.43
N ILE A 111 18.91 19.93 -21.36
CA ILE A 111 19.51 19.05 -20.36
C ILE A 111 20.86 18.52 -20.86
N PRO A 112 21.93 18.58 -20.04
CA PRO A 112 23.26 18.11 -20.43
C PRO A 112 23.28 16.61 -20.74
N VAL A 113 24.12 16.24 -21.69
CA VAL A 113 24.43 14.84 -22.06
C VAL A 113 25.83 14.51 -21.58
N PHE A 114 25.97 13.35 -20.94
CA PHE A 114 27.21 12.81 -20.43
C PHE A 114 27.54 11.51 -21.19
N GLU A 115 28.76 11.41 -21.67
CA GLU A 115 29.26 10.21 -22.36
C GLU A 115 29.93 9.28 -21.33
N ALA A 116 29.62 7.98 -21.38
CA ALA A 116 30.28 7.00 -20.53
C ALA A 116 31.76 6.83 -20.91
N PRO A 117 32.69 6.83 -19.94
CA PRO A 117 34.09 6.58 -20.23
C PRO A 117 34.31 5.13 -20.73
N GLY A 118 35.13 4.94 -21.78
CA GLY A 118 35.53 3.62 -22.30
C GLY A 118 35.14 3.34 -23.75
N GLU A 119 35.19 2.07 -24.18
CA GLU A 119 34.77 1.60 -25.52
C GLU A 119 33.24 1.43 -25.64
N THR A 120 32.46 2.13 -24.81
CA THR A 120 31.00 2.06 -24.81
C THR A 120 30.41 3.30 -25.50
N ASP A 121 29.66 3.10 -26.58
CA ASP A 121 28.91 4.13 -27.31
C ASP A 121 27.61 4.47 -26.56
N PHE A 122 27.73 4.84 -25.28
CA PHE A 122 26.61 5.08 -24.37
C PHE A 122 26.61 6.52 -23.87
N GLU A 123 25.49 7.19 -24.06
CA GLU A 123 25.22 8.56 -23.61
C GLU A 123 24.06 8.56 -22.61
N TYR A 124 24.18 9.35 -21.55
CA TYR A 124 23.13 9.57 -20.57
C TYR A 124 22.78 11.05 -20.51
N ARG A 125 21.48 11.37 -20.60
CA ARG A 125 20.99 12.73 -20.50
C ARG A 125 20.43 13.00 -19.10
N GLY A 126 20.91 14.07 -18.48
CA GLY A 126 20.51 14.48 -17.14
C GLY A 126 21.46 13.96 -16.06
N TRP A 127 20.98 13.97 -14.82
CA TRP A 127 21.80 13.66 -13.66
C TRP A 127 21.38 12.32 -13.04
N MET A 128 22.37 11.47 -12.79
CA MET A 128 22.12 10.12 -12.27
C MET A 128 21.80 10.17 -10.77
N THR A 129 20.75 9.47 -10.38
CA THR A 129 20.43 9.23 -8.95
C THR A 129 20.90 7.83 -8.57
N PRO A 130 21.14 7.54 -7.26
CA PRO A 130 21.51 6.20 -6.82
C PRO A 130 20.56 5.11 -7.33
N ALA A 131 19.26 5.38 -7.36
CA ALA A 131 18.27 4.44 -7.89
C ALA A 131 18.46 4.14 -9.40
N VAL A 132 18.81 5.15 -10.20
CA VAL A 132 19.09 4.97 -11.63
C VAL A 132 20.38 4.17 -11.83
N VAL A 133 21.39 4.39 -10.98
CA VAL A 133 22.62 3.60 -10.99
C VAL A 133 22.27 2.14 -10.69
N ASP A 134 21.53 1.88 -9.62
CA ASP A 134 21.10 0.53 -9.23
C ASP A 134 20.32 -0.15 -10.36
N ASP A 135 19.39 0.54 -11.02
CA ASP A 135 18.58 0.02 -12.13
C ASP A 135 19.42 -0.30 -13.39
N LEU A 136 20.49 0.46 -13.65
CA LEU A 136 21.37 0.26 -14.82
C LEU A 136 22.49 -0.75 -14.55
N THR A 137 22.84 -0.98 -13.28
CA THR A 137 23.80 -2.00 -12.87
C THR A 137 23.14 -3.36 -12.73
N ASP A 138 23.75 -4.41 -13.30
CA ASP A 138 23.25 -5.78 -13.18
C ASP A 138 24.43 -6.76 -13.06
N PRO A 139 24.47 -7.64 -12.05
CA PRO A 139 25.52 -8.65 -11.91
C PRO A 139 25.69 -9.60 -13.10
N ALA A 140 24.66 -9.75 -13.95
CA ALA A 140 24.75 -10.54 -15.18
C ALA A 140 25.43 -9.79 -16.34
N LYS A 141 25.61 -8.47 -16.23
CA LYS A 141 26.29 -7.66 -17.26
C LYS A 141 27.82 -7.77 -17.14
N PRO A 142 28.56 -7.47 -18.22
CA PRO A 142 30.02 -7.38 -18.14
C PRO A 142 30.45 -6.37 -17.06
N ILE A 143 31.50 -6.68 -16.30
CA ILE A 143 32.01 -5.78 -15.25
C ILE A 143 32.37 -4.40 -15.81
N ALA A 144 32.93 -4.36 -17.04
CA ALA A 144 33.23 -3.11 -17.73
C ALA A 144 31.99 -2.22 -17.93
N TRP A 145 30.80 -2.80 -18.14
CA TRP A 145 29.55 -2.04 -18.20
C TRP A 145 29.23 -1.42 -16.85
N ASN A 146 29.22 -2.23 -15.78
CA ASN A 146 28.87 -1.73 -14.46
C ASN A 146 29.87 -0.68 -13.94
N VAL A 147 31.16 -0.83 -14.24
CA VAL A 147 32.20 0.18 -13.95
C VAL A 147 31.97 1.47 -14.75
N ALA A 148 31.62 1.36 -16.03
CA ALA A 148 31.29 2.52 -16.85
C ALA A 148 30.06 3.28 -16.32
N ILE A 149 29.05 2.57 -15.80
CA ILE A 149 27.88 3.18 -15.14
C ILE A 149 28.27 3.88 -13.83
N GLU A 150 29.15 3.30 -13.01
CA GLU A 150 29.67 3.97 -11.80
C GLU A 150 30.46 5.23 -12.16
N GLU A 151 31.32 5.17 -13.18
CA GLU A 151 32.09 6.30 -13.69
C GLU A 151 31.19 7.40 -14.24
N LEU A 152 30.17 7.02 -15.01
CA LEU A 152 29.17 7.94 -15.52
C LEU A 152 28.39 8.61 -14.38
N ALA A 153 28.08 7.86 -13.33
CA ALA A 153 27.39 8.38 -12.16
C ALA A 153 28.23 9.39 -11.36
N GLU A 154 29.57 9.35 -11.44
CA GLU A 154 30.46 10.34 -10.83
C GLU A 154 30.48 11.67 -11.62
N ILE A 155 30.41 11.61 -12.95
CA ILE A 155 30.42 12.80 -13.81
C ILE A 155 29.03 13.41 -13.99
N ALA A 156 27.98 12.60 -14.06
CA ALA A 156 26.59 13.02 -14.22
C ALA A 156 25.96 13.40 -12.86
N THR A 157 26.72 14.12 -12.01
CA THR A 157 26.28 14.55 -10.67
C THR A 157 25.83 16.00 -10.67
N LEU A 158 24.90 16.31 -9.76
CA LEU A 158 24.53 17.69 -9.46
C LEU A 158 25.55 18.33 -8.51
N PRO A 159 25.72 19.66 -8.54
CA PRO A 159 26.41 20.40 -7.51
C PRO A 159 25.82 20.11 -6.13
N GLU A 160 26.66 20.08 -5.09
CA GLU A 160 26.28 19.72 -3.71
C GLU A 160 25.01 20.45 -3.22
N LEU A 161 24.86 21.72 -3.59
CA LEU A 161 23.70 22.56 -3.25
C LEU A 161 22.36 22.02 -3.80
N LEU A 162 22.38 21.32 -4.94
CA LEU A 162 21.20 20.85 -5.65
C LEU A 162 20.98 19.33 -5.56
N GLN A 163 21.95 18.59 -4.98
CA GLN A 163 21.85 17.15 -4.81
C GLN A 163 20.61 16.77 -3.98
N GLY A 164 19.83 15.82 -4.50
CA GLY A 164 18.57 15.38 -3.89
C GLY A 164 17.40 16.37 -3.97
N LYS A 165 17.62 17.58 -4.53
CA LYS A 165 16.60 18.61 -4.72
C LYS A 165 16.17 18.76 -6.17
N LEU A 166 17.11 18.83 -7.11
CA LEU A 166 16.81 18.94 -8.54
C LEU A 166 16.77 17.55 -9.19
N ARG A 167 15.82 17.33 -10.10
CA ARG A 167 15.73 16.10 -10.91
C ARG A 167 15.15 16.42 -12.28
N TYR A 168 15.61 15.72 -13.32
CA TYR A 168 14.96 15.72 -14.63
C TYR A 168 14.22 14.39 -14.84
N ASP A 169 12.98 14.48 -15.32
CA ASP A 169 12.13 13.33 -15.68
C ASP A 169 11.98 13.31 -17.20
N ALA A 170 12.75 12.42 -17.85
CA ALA A 170 12.86 12.36 -19.30
C ALA A 170 11.60 11.85 -20.00
N ASP A 171 10.79 11.01 -19.33
CA ASP A 171 9.54 10.49 -19.91
C ASP A 171 8.47 11.59 -20.08
N HIS A 172 8.65 12.71 -19.39
CA HIS A 172 7.66 13.79 -19.32
C HIS A 172 8.23 15.17 -19.72
N ASP A 173 9.51 15.27 -20.07
CA ASP A 173 10.21 16.54 -20.34
C ASP A 173 10.05 17.56 -19.20
N VAL A 174 10.25 17.10 -17.96
CA VAL A 174 9.97 17.90 -16.75
C VAL A 174 11.19 18.05 -15.87
N LEU A 175 11.44 19.30 -15.46
CA LEU A 175 12.38 19.64 -14.38
C LEU A 175 11.63 19.74 -13.06
N ALA A 176 12.08 18.97 -12.09
CA ALA A 176 11.52 18.87 -10.75
C ALA A 176 12.46 19.50 -9.72
N PHE A 177 11.89 20.27 -8.78
CA PHE A 177 12.62 20.82 -7.64
C PHE A 177 11.92 20.47 -6.32
N ARG A 178 12.65 19.90 -5.37
CA ARG A 178 12.16 19.51 -4.06
C ARG A 178 12.32 20.63 -3.04
N GLY A 179 11.21 21.00 -2.39
CA GLY A 179 11.20 22.00 -1.34
C GLY A 179 11.07 23.44 -1.83
N THR A 180 11.58 24.40 -1.04
CA THR A 180 11.53 25.84 -1.37
C THR A 180 12.87 26.27 -1.94
N MET A 181 12.87 26.85 -3.14
CA MET A 181 14.11 27.26 -3.80
C MET A 181 14.65 28.55 -3.19
N THR A 182 15.86 28.51 -2.66
CA THR A 182 16.63 29.68 -2.23
C THR A 182 17.18 30.45 -3.44
N PRO A 183 17.58 31.73 -3.27
CA PRO A 183 18.22 32.48 -4.35
C PRO A 183 19.53 31.87 -4.84
N GLU A 184 20.29 31.21 -3.94
CA GLU A 184 21.56 30.54 -4.27
C GLU A 184 21.33 29.30 -5.13
N GLU A 185 20.31 28.49 -4.80
CA GLU A 185 19.92 27.33 -5.60
C GLU A 185 19.40 27.74 -6.97
N GLU A 186 18.61 28.82 -7.05
CA GLU A 186 18.15 29.35 -8.34
C GLU A 186 19.32 29.77 -9.22
N ALA A 187 20.32 30.45 -8.65
CA ALA A 187 21.53 30.83 -9.37
C ALA A 187 22.32 29.59 -9.85
N ALA A 188 22.44 28.56 -9.01
CA ALA A 188 23.10 27.30 -9.38
C ALA A 188 22.37 26.59 -10.53
N ILE A 189 21.03 26.58 -10.55
CA ILE A 189 20.25 26.00 -11.66
C ILE A 189 20.49 26.79 -12.96
N ARG A 190 20.60 28.12 -12.90
CA ARG A 190 20.89 28.97 -14.07
C ARG A 190 22.31 28.79 -14.61
N GLU A 191 23.25 28.38 -13.77
CA GLU A 191 24.61 28.06 -14.20
C GLU A 191 24.68 26.67 -14.84
N LEU A 192 23.84 25.72 -14.40
CA LEU A 192 23.77 24.37 -14.94
C LEU A 192 23.09 24.28 -16.31
N LEU A 193 22.11 25.14 -16.57
CA LEU A 193 21.27 25.07 -17.77
C LEU A 193 21.58 26.20 -18.77
N PRO A 194 21.27 26.02 -20.07
CA PRO A 194 21.49 27.05 -21.07
C PRO A 194 20.75 28.35 -20.76
N ASN A 195 21.40 29.48 -21.06
CA ASN A 195 20.85 30.81 -20.84
C ASN A 195 20.02 31.28 -22.07
N ASP A 196 19.02 30.51 -22.46
CA ASP A 196 18.03 30.88 -23.46
C ASP A 196 16.73 31.38 -22.80
N GLU A 197 15.86 32.02 -23.59
CA GLU A 197 14.62 32.64 -23.10
C GLU A 197 13.63 31.61 -22.54
N GLU A 198 13.54 30.42 -23.16
CA GLU A 198 12.60 29.37 -22.76
C GLU A 198 13.04 28.72 -21.45
N THR A 199 14.31 28.35 -21.36
CA THR A 199 14.92 27.77 -20.15
C THR A 199 14.88 28.75 -18.98
N SER A 200 15.22 30.02 -19.23
CA SER A 200 15.17 31.06 -18.18
C SER A 200 13.75 31.25 -17.65
N ALA A 201 12.75 31.28 -18.53
CA ALA A 201 11.34 31.37 -18.14
C ALA A 201 10.84 30.09 -17.44
N ALA A 202 11.39 28.92 -17.76
CA ALA A 202 11.11 27.69 -17.04
C ALA A 202 11.66 27.75 -15.60
N ILE A 203 12.91 28.20 -15.42
CA ILE A 203 13.53 28.39 -14.11
C ILE A 203 12.76 29.42 -13.27
N ASP A 204 12.34 30.55 -13.86
CA ASP A 204 11.50 31.55 -13.18
C ASP A 204 10.20 30.94 -12.64
N ARG A 205 9.49 30.19 -13.49
CA ARG A 205 8.24 29.52 -13.12
C ARG A 205 8.47 28.46 -12.05
N LEU A 206 9.58 27.73 -12.11
CA LEU A 206 9.94 26.73 -11.10
C LEU A 206 10.20 27.39 -9.75
N ALA A 207 10.95 28.50 -9.74
CA ALA A 207 11.22 29.29 -8.55
C ALA A 207 9.92 29.88 -7.96
N GLU A 208 9.05 30.45 -8.79
CA GLU A 208 7.74 30.98 -8.38
C GLU A 208 6.88 29.89 -7.69
N LYS A 209 6.75 28.71 -8.32
CA LYS A 209 6.01 27.57 -7.75
C LYS A 209 6.60 27.12 -6.42
N SER A 210 7.92 26.97 -6.34
CA SER A 210 8.60 26.51 -5.13
C SER A 210 8.47 27.47 -3.94
N ARG A 211 8.28 28.77 -4.19
CA ARG A 211 8.23 29.83 -3.17
C ARG A 211 6.81 30.25 -2.80
N ARG A 212 5.81 29.66 -3.44
CA ARG A 212 4.42 30.01 -3.23
C ARG A 212 3.99 29.75 -1.79
N GLU A 213 3.25 30.69 -1.19
CA GLU A 213 2.66 30.50 0.13
C GLU A 213 1.21 30.02 0.03
N SER A 214 0.88 29.00 0.83
CA SER A 214 -0.47 28.44 0.96
C SER A 214 -0.89 28.53 2.42
N SER A 215 -2.13 28.89 2.70
CA SER A 215 -2.63 29.06 4.07
C SER A 215 -4.00 28.46 4.28
N VAL A 216 -4.25 28.00 5.51
CA VAL A 216 -5.54 27.45 5.96
C VAL A 216 -5.89 28.04 7.31
N SER A 217 -7.18 28.31 7.52
CA SER A 217 -7.69 28.76 8.82
C SER A 217 -7.73 27.61 9.82
N VAL A 218 -7.23 27.87 11.02
CA VAL A 218 -7.20 26.95 12.16
C VAL A 218 -8.13 27.51 13.23
N GLY A 219 -9.14 26.74 13.65
CA GLY A 219 -10.08 27.19 14.68
C GLY A 219 -9.43 27.25 16.06
N GLU A 220 -8.79 26.16 16.49
CA GLU A 220 -8.01 26.10 17.72
C GLU A 220 -6.74 25.28 17.46
N PHE A 221 -5.59 25.82 17.85
CA PHE A 221 -4.33 25.10 17.75
C PHE A 221 -4.21 24.11 18.92
N PRO A 222 -3.58 22.94 18.72
CA PRO A 222 -3.24 22.07 19.82
C PRO A 222 -2.44 22.83 20.91
N PRO A 223 -2.66 22.55 22.20
CA PRO A 223 -1.90 23.16 23.28
C PRO A 223 -0.40 23.00 23.07
N ASN A 224 0.37 24.07 23.30
CA ASN A 224 1.82 24.13 23.04
C ASN A 224 2.26 23.73 21.62
N PHE A 225 1.39 23.86 20.61
CA PHE A 225 1.79 23.70 19.21
C PHE A 225 2.90 24.71 18.84
N SER A 226 4.03 24.18 18.40
CA SER A 226 5.18 24.92 17.88
C SER A 226 5.65 24.27 16.60
N ILE A 227 5.84 25.04 15.53
CA ILE A 227 6.31 24.50 14.25
C ILE A 227 7.64 23.74 14.47
N PRO A 228 7.77 22.49 14.01
CA PRO A 228 9.01 21.73 14.15
C PRO A 228 10.19 22.45 13.50
N ASP A 229 11.38 22.32 14.08
CA ASP A 229 12.58 23.03 13.60
C ASP A 229 12.85 22.81 12.10
N PHE A 230 12.66 21.59 11.60
CA PHE A 230 12.86 21.24 10.18
C PHE A 230 11.87 21.94 9.22
N ALA A 231 10.75 22.45 9.73
CA ALA A 231 9.72 23.16 8.97
C ALA A 231 9.66 24.65 9.30
N SER A 232 10.47 25.14 10.24
CA SER A 232 10.42 26.53 10.74
C SER A 232 10.73 27.57 9.66
N ASP A 233 11.48 27.19 8.63
CA ASP A 233 11.84 28.00 7.47
C ASP A 233 10.69 28.14 6.44
N ARG A 234 9.73 27.20 6.46
CA ARG A 234 8.67 27.07 5.44
C ARG A 234 7.27 27.22 6.00
N ALA A 235 7.03 26.78 7.22
CA ALA A 235 5.77 26.92 7.89
C ALA A 235 5.77 28.20 8.73
N SER A 236 4.64 28.88 8.78
CA SER A 236 4.44 30.03 9.66
C SER A 236 3.07 29.96 10.31
N ARG A 237 2.98 30.41 11.56
CA ARG A 237 1.75 30.42 12.34
C ARG A 237 1.31 31.87 12.58
N SER A 238 0.05 32.14 12.30
CA SER A 238 -0.67 33.33 12.76
C SER A 238 -1.63 32.97 13.90
N GLU A 239 -2.42 33.93 14.39
CA GLU A 239 -3.40 33.69 15.47
C GLU A 239 -4.41 32.61 15.06
N ASP A 240 -4.98 32.69 13.85
CA ASP A 240 -6.06 31.82 13.36
C ASP A 240 -5.72 31.10 12.04
N SER A 241 -4.45 31.07 11.65
CA SER A 241 -4.04 30.45 10.38
C SER A 241 -2.68 29.77 10.44
N LEU A 242 -2.55 28.68 9.69
CA LEU A 242 -1.29 27.99 9.44
C LEU A 242 -0.95 28.13 7.96
N SER A 243 0.25 28.63 7.69
CA SER A 243 0.76 28.83 6.33
C SER A 243 1.97 27.93 6.07
N PHE A 244 2.17 27.58 4.81
CA PHE A 244 3.29 26.78 4.34
C PHE A 244 3.80 27.29 2.99
N ARG A 245 5.12 27.42 2.87
CA ARG A 245 5.82 27.88 1.68
C ARG A 245 6.33 26.70 0.84
N GLY A 246 5.92 26.69 -0.43
CA GLY A 246 6.22 25.66 -1.41
C GLY A 246 5.40 24.37 -1.23
N PRO A 247 5.69 23.34 -2.04
CA PRO A 247 5.02 22.04 -1.95
C PRO A 247 5.42 21.31 -0.66
N MET A 248 4.45 20.73 0.04
CA MET A 248 4.67 20.05 1.32
C MET A 248 4.95 18.56 1.10
N SER A 249 6.03 17.99 1.64
CA SER A 249 6.21 16.53 1.53
C SER A 249 5.25 15.78 2.46
N THR A 250 4.98 14.50 2.19
CA THR A 250 4.19 13.65 3.10
C THR A 250 4.83 13.59 4.48
N LEU A 251 6.16 13.49 4.55
CA LEU A 251 6.90 13.53 5.81
C LEU A 251 6.63 14.83 6.57
N GLN A 252 6.74 15.99 5.91
CA GLN A 252 6.48 17.28 6.55
C GLN A 252 5.04 17.41 7.05
N ARG A 253 4.07 16.93 6.25
CA ARG A 253 2.66 16.86 6.67
C ARG A 253 2.50 16.00 7.91
N ASP A 254 3.07 14.80 7.89
CA ASP A 254 2.92 13.83 8.96
C ASP A 254 3.57 14.33 10.25
N GLU A 255 4.76 14.92 10.16
CA GLU A 255 5.43 15.54 11.30
C GLU A 255 4.67 16.74 11.87
N ILE A 256 4.11 17.63 11.05
CA ILE A 256 3.24 18.73 11.53
C ILE A 256 1.96 18.17 12.17
N ALA A 257 1.47 17.03 11.68
CA ALA A 257 0.31 16.34 12.23
C ALA A 257 0.63 15.52 13.51
N LYS A 258 1.89 15.19 13.78
CA LYS A 258 2.35 14.32 14.87
C LYS A 258 2.86 15.14 16.08
N LEU A 259 2.80 14.51 17.26
CA LEU A 259 3.49 14.91 18.50
C LEU A 259 3.20 16.31 19.05
N TRP A 260 1.96 16.48 19.51
CA TRP A 260 1.58 17.60 20.37
C TRP A 260 1.25 17.07 21.78
N PRO A 261 1.29 17.90 22.83
CA PRO A 261 0.94 17.49 24.20
C PRO A 261 -0.37 16.72 24.35
N ASN A 262 -1.34 16.92 23.44
CA ASN A 262 -2.61 16.19 23.41
C ASN A 262 -2.56 14.85 22.65
N PHE A 263 -1.50 14.58 21.87
CA PHE A 263 -1.33 13.37 21.07
C PHE A 263 0.01 12.65 21.33
N PRO A 264 0.41 12.41 22.60
CA PRO A 264 1.60 11.62 22.88
C PRO A 264 1.39 10.18 22.42
N PHE A 265 2.47 9.49 22.05
CA PHE A 265 2.43 8.05 21.82
C PHE A 265 2.04 7.29 23.10
N ALA A 266 1.35 6.18 22.92
CA ALA A 266 0.86 5.30 23.96
C ALA A 266 2.02 4.50 24.57
N ARG A 267 2.38 4.78 25.84
CA ARG A 267 3.31 3.95 26.62
C ARG A 267 2.61 2.93 27.51
N PRO A 268 3.13 1.69 27.64
CA PRO A 268 2.56 0.66 28.50
C PRO A 268 2.22 1.19 29.88
N LEU A 269 1.00 0.92 30.33
CA LEU A 269 0.54 1.32 31.65
C LEU A 269 0.90 0.27 32.69
N SER A 270 1.47 0.69 33.82
CA SER A 270 1.59 -0.17 35.00
C SER A 270 0.20 -0.58 35.51
N SER A 271 0.09 -1.71 36.21
CA SER A 271 -1.20 -2.20 36.75
C SER A 271 -1.92 -1.16 37.62
N ALA A 272 -1.18 -0.32 38.35
CA ALA A 272 -1.75 0.79 39.11
C ALA A 272 -2.38 1.86 38.20
N GLN A 273 -1.66 2.27 37.15
CA GLN A 273 -2.16 3.23 36.16
C GLN A 273 -3.36 2.69 35.36
N GLN A 274 -3.36 1.39 35.04
CA GLN A 274 -4.50 0.73 34.40
C GLN A 274 -5.75 0.81 35.29
N GLN A 275 -5.62 0.49 36.58
CA GLN A 275 -6.73 0.59 37.53
C GLN A 275 -7.22 2.03 37.73
N ASP A 276 -6.30 3.00 37.76
CA ASP A 276 -6.65 4.40 37.91
C ASP A 276 -7.39 4.94 36.67
N LEU A 277 -6.98 4.53 35.46
CA LEU A 277 -7.70 4.85 34.23
C LEU A 277 -9.12 4.26 34.23
N LEU A 278 -9.28 3.01 34.67
CA LEU A 278 -10.62 2.42 34.79
C LEU A 278 -11.50 3.16 35.79
N LYS A 279 -10.95 3.56 36.95
CA LYS A 279 -11.68 4.39 37.92
C LYS A 279 -12.05 5.74 37.34
N GLU A 280 -11.15 6.36 36.57
CA GLU A 280 -11.40 7.64 35.90
C GLU A 280 -12.61 7.51 34.95
N ILE A 281 -12.66 6.46 34.13
CA ILE A 281 -13.80 6.17 33.25
C ILE A 281 -15.11 6.03 34.06
N GLU A 282 -15.06 5.41 35.23
CA GLU A 282 -16.23 5.27 36.11
C GLU A 282 -16.67 6.60 36.73
N THR A 283 -15.82 7.63 36.82
CA THR A 283 -16.27 8.96 37.27
C THR A 283 -17.18 9.65 36.26
N HIS A 284 -17.09 9.26 34.98
CA HIS A 284 -17.88 9.82 33.87
C HIS A 284 -19.18 9.05 33.57
N GLY A 285 -19.52 8.02 34.35
CA GLY A 285 -20.69 7.19 34.10
C GLY A 285 -20.98 6.14 35.18
N PRO A 286 -21.82 5.12 34.89
CA PRO A 286 -22.01 4.00 35.80
C PRO A 286 -20.74 3.13 35.92
N PRO A 287 -20.59 2.36 37.01
CA PRO A 287 -19.48 1.41 37.17
C PRO A 287 -19.41 0.41 36.01
N LEU A 288 -18.19 0.05 35.63
CA LEU A 288 -17.93 -0.95 34.59
C LEU A 288 -18.31 -2.35 35.10
N SER A 289 -18.88 -3.16 34.22
CA SER A 289 -19.22 -4.56 34.53
C SER A 289 -17.96 -5.39 34.77
N GLN A 290 -18.12 -6.56 35.39
CA GLN A 290 -17.01 -7.50 35.55
C GLN A 290 -16.46 -7.96 34.19
N GLU A 291 -17.34 -8.27 33.23
CA GLU A 291 -16.95 -8.65 31.87
C GLU A 291 -16.12 -7.56 31.16
N GLN A 292 -16.47 -6.28 31.35
CA GLN A 292 -15.68 -5.16 30.84
C GLN A 292 -14.30 -5.06 31.51
N ARG A 293 -14.21 -5.34 32.81
CA ARG A 293 -12.93 -5.32 33.55
C ARG A 293 -12.03 -6.48 33.13
N ASP A 294 -12.61 -7.67 32.99
CA ASP A 294 -11.91 -8.89 32.57
C ASP A 294 -11.37 -8.74 31.14
N ALA A 295 -12.15 -8.13 30.22
CA ALA A 295 -11.69 -7.87 28.85
C ALA A 295 -10.51 -6.87 28.79
N VAL A 296 -10.43 -5.94 29.74
CA VAL A 296 -9.39 -4.89 29.74
C VAL A 296 -8.13 -5.33 30.48
N LEU A 297 -8.28 -5.94 31.65
CA LEU A 297 -7.18 -6.34 32.53
C LEU A 297 -6.69 -7.77 32.30
N GLY A 298 -7.45 -8.58 31.55
CA GLY A 298 -7.20 -10.01 31.45
C GLY A 298 -7.82 -10.76 32.63
N ILE A 299 -7.79 -12.09 32.55
CA ILE A 299 -8.22 -12.97 33.63
C ILE A 299 -6.97 -13.73 34.08
N ASP A 300 -6.64 -13.69 35.37
CA ASP A 300 -5.59 -14.53 35.93
C ASP A 300 -6.19 -15.87 36.40
N ASP A 301 -5.77 -16.99 35.81
CA ASP A 301 -6.01 -18.32 36.39
C ASP A 301 -4.88 -18.61 37.38
N GLU A 302 -5.21 -18.71 38.67
CA GLU A 302 -4.28 -19.12 39.74
C GLU A 302 -3.62 -20.51 39.49
N ASN A 303 -4.07 -21.26 38.49
CA ASN A 303 -3.57 -22.59 38.12
C ASN A 303 -2.67 -22.66 36.87
N GLY A 304 -2.36 -21.53 36.21
CA GLY A 304 -1.31 -21.47 35.17
C GLY A 304 -1.66 -22.09 33.81
N ASN A 305 -2.93 -22.07 33.39
CA ASN A 305 -3.32 -22.38 32.00
C ASN A 305 -3.34 -21.11 31.14
N ASP A 306 -3.28 -21.25 29.81
CA ASP A 306 -3.40 -20.15 28.85
C ASP A 306 -4.70 -19.37 29.11
N VAL A 307 -4.57 -18.11 29.55
CA VAL A 307 -5.73 -17.26 29.84
C VAL A 307 -5.86 -16.17 28.78
N GLN A 308 -7.09 -15.69 28.60
CA GLN A 308 -7.40 -14.63 27.66
C GLN A 308 -6.67 -13.35 28.07
N ALA A 309 -5.70 -12.94 27.24
CA ALA A 309 -4.93 -11.74 27.46
C ALA A 309 -5.83 -10.49 27.45
N GLY A 310 -5.57 -9.58 28.39
CA GLY A 310 -6.27 -8.30 28.50
C GLY A 310 -5.85 -7.32 27.41
N PHE A 311 -6.69 -6.30 27.15
CA PHE A 311 -6.37 -5.21 26.22
C PHE A 311 -4.97 -4.60 26.46
N PHE A 312 -4.59 -4.35 27.72
CA PHE A 312 -3.30 -3.74 28.04
C PHE A 312 -2.10 -4.69 27.88
N GLU A 313 -2.31 -6.01 27.89
CA GLU A 313 -1.24 -7.00 27.72
C GLU A 313 -0.81 -7.16 26.26
N LEU A 314 -1.63 -6.65 25.33
CA LEU A 314 -1.33 -6.62 23.90
C LEU A 314 -0.56 -5.34 23.49
N GLU A 315 -0.27 -4.43 24.43
CA GLU A 315 0.59 -3.28 24.16
C GLU A 315 2.06 -3.71 23.98
N TRP A 316 2.84 -2.88 23.30
CA TRP A 316 4.27 -3.12 23.11
C TRP A 316 5.04 -3.11 24.44
N ASP A 317 6.24 -3.68 24.50
CA ASP A 317 7.09 -3.66 25.70
C ASP A 317 8.53 -3.24 25.40
N ALA A 318 9.33 -3.07 26.45
CA ALA A 318 10.74 -2.70 26.31
C ALA A 318 11.53 -3.76 25.51
N ASP A 319 11.19 -5.04 25.63
CA ASP A 319 11.87 -6.14 24.95
C ASP A 319 11.69 -6.07 23.44
N GLN A 320 10.50 -5.73 22.95
CA GLN A 320 10.25 -5.50 21.52
C GLN A 320 11.12 -4.36 20.97
N LEU A 321 11.22 -3.25 21.70
CA LEU A 321 12.10 -2.13 21.31
C LEU A 321 13.57 -2.56 21.34
N ILE A 322 14.02 -3.28 22.36
CA ILE A 322 15.40 -3.79 22.49
C ILE A 322 15.72 -4.75 21.34
N GLN A 323 14.80 -5.65 20.99
CA GLN A 323 14.97 -6.58 19.86
C GLN A 323 15.08 -5.83 18.55
N GLU A 324 14.23 -4.83 18.30
CA GLU A 324 14.28 -4.03 17.07
C GLU A 324 15.62 -3.31 16.93
N VAL A 325 16.13 -2.71 18.00
CA VAL A 325 17.44 -2.03 18.01
C VAL A 325 18.60 -3.01 17.87
N ASN A 326 18.57 -4.17 18.52
CA ASN A 326 19.60 -5.19 18.35
C ASN A 326 19.60 -5.78 16.93
N ASN A 327 18.42 -6.00 16.34
CA ASN A 327 18.27 -6.44 14.95
C ASN A 327 18.84 -5.40 13.99
N ALA A 328 18.60 -4.11 14.22
CA ALA A 328 19.18 -3.02 13.43
C ALA A 328 20.71 -2.90 13.61
N GLY A 329 21.25 -3.37 14.73
CA GLY A 329 22.68 -3.49 15.01
C GLY A 329 23.35 -4.68 14.32
N ALA A 330 22.58 -5.59 13.71
CA ALA A 330 23.12 -6.67 12.91
C ALA A 330 23.64 -6.12 11.56
N PRO A 331 24.93 -6.32 11.25
CA PRO A 331 25.54 -5.76 10.07
C PRO A 331 25.09 -6.55 8.84
N GLN A 332 24.62 -5.82 7.84
CA GLN A 332 24.57 -6.34 6.47
C GLN A 332 25.82 -5.82 5.77
N GLY A 333 26.58 -6.73 5.17
CA GLY A 333 27.69 -6.36 4.29
C GLY A 333 27.21 -5.38 3.23
N GLY A 334 27.80 -4.18 3.21
CA GLY A 334 27.52 -3.21 2.16
C GLY A 334 27.92 -3.77 0.79
N ASP A 335 27.25 -3.32 -0.26
CA ASP A 335 27.63 -3.69 -1.62
C ASP A 335 29.02 -3.15 -1.94
N LYS A 336 29.86 -3.96 -2.58
CA LYS A 336 31.14 -3.51 -3.11
C LYS A 336 30.88 -2.72 -4.38
N THR A 337 31.74 -1.73 -4.64
CA THR A 337 31.76 -1.06 -5.94
C THR A 337 32.24 -2.02 -7.03
N TRP A 338 31.78 -1.81 -8.25
CA TRP A 338 32.21 -2.57 -9.42
C TRP A 338 33.69 -2.34 -9.72
N ARG A 339 34.26 -1.17 -9.40
CA ARG A 339 35.72 -0.95 -9.43
C ARG A 339 36.48 -1.85 -8.46
N GLU A 340 36.00 -2.05 -7.24
CA GLU A 340 36.62 -2.98 -6.29
C GLU A 340 36.55 -4.42 -6.78
N ILE A 341 35.41 -4.82 -7.34
CA ILE A 341 35.21 -6.14 -7.95
C ILE A 341 36.18 -6.34 -9.14
N GLN A 342 36.33 -5.32 -9.99
CA GLN A 342 37.29 -5.35 -11.09
C GLN A 342 38.72 -5.51 -10.58
N ALA A 343 39.12 -4.73 -9.57
CA ALA A 343 40.43 -4.82 -8.96
C ALA A 343 40.69 -6.22 -8.34
N GLU A 344 39.69 -6.85 -7.71
CA GLU A 344 39.81 -8.22 -7.20
C GLU A 344 40.06 -9.24 -8.30
N ILE A 345 39.38 -9.11 -9.44
CA ILE A 345 39.56 -9.99 -10.61
C ILE A 345 40.94 -9.79 -11.24
N GLU A 346 41.39 -8.54 -11.38
CA GLU A 346 42.72 -8.21 -11.88
C GLU A 346 43.83 -8.73 -10.96
N ASN A 347 43.57 -8.79 -9.65
CA ASN A 347 44.44 -9.41 -8.65
C ASN A 347 44.31 -10.95 -8.57
N GLY A 348 43.55 -11.58 -9.47
CA GLY A 348 43.48 -13.04 -9.62
C GLY A 348 42.37 -13.74 -8.83
N VAL A 349 41.36 -13.01 -8.33
CA VAL A 349 40.18 -13.61 -7.68
C VAL A 349 39.17 -14.06 -8.75
N GLU A 350 39.01 -15.38 -8.94
CA GLU A 350 38.11 -15.93 -9.99
C GLU A 350 36.61 -15.64 -9.74
N ARG A 351 36.19 -15.48 -8.48
CA ARG A 351 34.79 -15.23 -8.08
C ARG A 351 34.73 -14.25 -6.90
N PRO A 352 34.85 -12.94 -7.15
CA PRO A 352 34.76 -11.93 -6.10
C PRO A 352 33.36 -11.92 -5.47
N ALA A 353 33.30 -11.68 -4.16
CA ALA A 353 32.04 -11.48 -3.46
C ALA A 353 31.50 -10.08 -3.76
N LEU A 354 30.20 -9.95 -4.06
CA LEU A 354 29.55 -8.67 -4.36
C LEU A 354 29.34 -7.78 -3.14
N LYS A 355 29.47 -8.33 -1.93
CA LYS A 355 29.29 -7.61 -0.67
C LYS A 355 30.56 -7.64 0.15
N HIS A 356 30.86 -6.55 0.85
CA HIS A 356 31.83 -6.57 1.92
C HIS A 356 31.41 -7.61 2.97
N PRO A 357 32.35 -8.28 3.64
CA PRO A 357 32.00 -9.07 4.81
C PRO A 357 31.26 -8.17 5.82
N PRO A 358 30.18 -8.67 6.46
CA PRO A 358 29.50 -7.90 7.48
C PRO A 358 30.50 -7.56 8.60
N ALA A 359 30.41 -6.34 9.12
CA ALA A 359 31.19 -5.91 10.29
C ALA A 359 30.83 -6.77 11.52
N ASP A 360 31.48 -6.53 12.66
CA ASP A 360 31.04 -7.15 13.92
C ASP A 360 29.71 -6.52 14.38
N PRO A 361 28.74 -7.31 14.89
CA PRO A 361 27.46 -6.78 15.33
C PRO A 361 27.59 -5.87 16.54
N VAL A 362 26.89 -4.74 16.49
CA VAL A 362 26.80 -3.80 17.61
C VAL A 362 25.54 -4.12 18.39
N SER A 363 25.71 -4.82 19.51
CA SER A 363 24.63 -5.11 20.46
C SER A 363 24.57 -4.07 21.56
N LEU A 364 23.38 -3.83 22.09
CA LEU A 364 23.17 -2.93 23.22
C LEU A 364 23.84 -3.49 24.48
N ASN A 365 24.47 -2.62 25.26
CA ASN A 365 25.04 -2.96 26.55
C ASN A 365 23.99 -2.91 27.68
N ALA A 366 24.36 -3.36 28.89
CA ALA A 366 23.45 -3.43 30.03
C ALA A 366 22.90 -2.05 30.45
N ASP A 367 23.71 -1.00 30.36
CA ASP A 367 23.29 0.37 30.72
C ASP A 367 22.29 0.92 29.69
N GLN A 368 22.53 0.65 28.39
CA GLN A 368 21.63 1.01 27.30
C GLN A 368 20.27 0.30 27.43
N VAL A 369 20.26 -1.00 27.73
CA VAL A 369 19.03 -1.76 28.01
C VAL A 369 18.28 -1.15 29.20
N GLN A 370 18.98 -0.83 30.28
CA GLN A 370 18.38 -0.20 31.46
C GLN A 370 17.76 1.17 31.14
N PHE A 371 18.40 1.99 30.31
CA PHE A 371 17.82 3.28 29.89
C PHE A 371 16.54 3.11 29.07
N MET A 372 16.46 2.06 28.24
CA MET A 372 15.25 1.76 27.46
C MET A 372 14.11 1.29 28.35
N GLU A 373 14.38 0.43 29.33
CA GLU A 373 13.41 0.01 30.35
C GLU A 373 12.90 1.22 31.16
N GLN A 374 13.80 2.06 31.64
CA GLN A 374 13.45 3.29 32.37
C GLN A 374 12.64 4.27 31.51
N PHE A 375 12.91 4.34 30.20
CA PHE A 375 12.16 5.18 29.28
C PHE A 375 10.71 4.72 29.14
N VAL A 376 10.46 3.40 29.10
CA VAL A 376 9.09 2.86 29.09
C VAL A 376 8.34 3.29 30.36
N GLU A 377 9.01 3.28 31.51
CA GLU A 377 8.41 3.66 32.80
C GLU A 377 8.23 5.18 32.99
N GLN A 378 9.14 6.01 32.47
CA GLN A 378 9.19 7.45 32.73
C GLN A 378 8.61 8.28 31.58
N ALA A 379 7.33 8.67 31.70
CA ALA A 379 6.57 9.38 30.67
C ALA A 379 7.12 10.74 30.18
N ASN A 380 8.12 11.33 30.85
CA ASN A 380 8.59 12.69 30.57
C ASN A 380 9.79 12.79 29.61
N LEU A 381 10.40 11.67 29.23
CA LEU A 381 11.54 11.66 28.30
C LEU A 381 11.08 11.67 26.84
N THR A 382 11.71 12.48 25.99
CA THR A 382 11.46 12.47 24.53
C THR A 382 12.31 11.41 23.82
N VAL A 383 11.90 10.97 22.63
CA VAL A 383 12.65 9.98 21.83
C VAL A 383 14.07 10.47 21.51
N ASN A 384 14.24 11.76 21.19
CA ASN A 384 15.55 12.36 20.94
C ASN A 384 16.45 12.30 22.19
N GLN A 385 15.90 12.59 23.38
CA GLN A 385 16.63 12.48 24.64
C GLN A 385 17.03 11.02 24.94
N LEU A 386 16.19 10.05 24.61
CA LEU A 386 16.54 8.63 24.70
C LEU A 386 17.73 8.31 23.78
N ILE A 387 17.67 8.73 22.51
CA ILE A 387 18.77 8.51 21.55
C ILE A 387 20.07 9.13 22.07
N ASP A 388 20.03 10.35 22.61
CA ASP A 388 21.19 11.02 23.19
C ASP A 388 21.76 10.26 24.39
N GLN A 389 20.91 9.74 25.28
CA GLN A 389 21.33 8.93 26.43
C GLN A 389 21.96 7.61 25.99
N LEU A 390 21.37 6.93 25.00
CA LEU A 390 21.90 5.67 24.46
C LEU A 390 23.25 5.86 23.77
N ALA A 391 23.41 6.96 23.03
CA ALA A 391 24.67 7.32 22.38
C ALA A 391 25.76 7.71 23.38
N ALA A 392 25.40 8.30 24.53
CA ALA A 392 26.34 8.58 25.61
C ALA A 392 26.77 7.32 26.38
N ALA A 393 25.90 6.31 26.46
CA ALA A 393 26.13 5.06 27.19
C ALA A 393 26.94 4.00 26.41
N GLY A 394 27.05 4.13 25.09
CA GLY A 394 27.77 3.15 24.27
C GLY A 394 27.68 3.43 22.76
N PRO A 395 28.38 2.63 21.93
CA PRO A 395 28.29 2.75 20.49
C PRO A 395 26.86 2.48 20.02
N LEU A 396 26.34 3.38 19.17
CA LEU A 396 25.03 3.27 18.55
C LEU A 396 25.18 3.59 17.06
N THR A 397 24.77 2.67 16.20
CA THR A 397 24.85 2.83 14.74
C THR A 397 23.74 3.74 14.20
N ASP A 398 23.91 4.29 12.99
CA ASP A 398 22.86 5.11 12.35
C ASP A 398 21.59 4.29 12.05
N ARG A 399 21.75 3.00 11.73
CA ARG A 399 20.63 2.06 11.56
C ARG A 399 19.86 1.88 12.85
N GLN A 400 20.55 1.76 13.98
CA GLN A 400 19.92 1.68 15.30
C GLN A 400 19.18 2.97 15.66
N ARG A 401 19.78 4.14 15.40
CA ARG A 401 19.10 5.44 15.59
C ARG A 401 17.80 5.53 14.75
N ALA A 402 17.87 5.14 13.48
CA ALA A 402 16.70 5.13 12.60
C ALA A 402 15.64 4.12 13.05
N ALA A 403 16.04 2.93 13.50
CA ALA A 403 15.13 1.90 14.00
C ALA A 403 14.35 2.37 15.24
N ILE A 404 15.01 3.10 16.16
CA ILE A 404 14.33 3.72 17.31
C ILE A 404 13.25 4.69 16.82
N GLY A 405 13.60 5.63 15.92
CA GLY A 405 12.64 6.59 15.38
C GLY A 405 11.45 5.91 14.68
N ASN A 406 11.74 4.97 13.79
CA ASN A 406 10.74 4.20 13.04
C ASN A 406 9.82 3.40 13.97
N PHE A 407 10.36 2.80 15.03
CA PHE A 407 9.54 2.08 16.01
C PHE A 407 8.49 3.02 16.63
N PHE A 408 8.92 4.17 17.15
CA PHE A 408 8.00 5.13 17.77
C PHE A 408 7.01 5.75 16.79
N ASP A 409 7.36 5.87 15.51
CA ASP A 409 6.46 6.35 14.45
C ASP A 409 5.30 5.39 14.15
N THR A 410 5.44 4.10 14.47
CA THR A 410 4.39 3.09 14.28
C THR A 410 3.45 2.96 15.48
N LEU A 411 3.81 3.51 16.64
CA LEU A 411 3.04 3.34 17.86
C LEU A 411 1.73 4.15 17.83
N PRO A 412 0.63 3.61 18.38
CA PRO A 412 -0.61 4.35 18.53
C PRO A 412 -0.41 5.52 19.50
N THR A 413 -1.23 6.57 19.38
CA THR A 413 -1.26 7.64 20.39
C THR A 413 -2.08 7.24 21.62
N VAL A 414 -1.96 7.97 22.73
CA VAL A 414 -2.83 7.80 23.91
C VAL A 414 -4.30 7.99 23.54
N ALA A 415 -4.60 8.90 22.61
CA ALA A 415 -5.94 9.09 22.07
C ALA A 415 -6.42 7.87 21.26
N ASP A 416 -5.54 7.31 20.41
CA ASP A 416 -5.84 6.06 19.68
C ASP A 416 -6.10 4.91 20.64
N ARG A 417 -5.29 4.74 21.70
CA ARG A 417 -5.52 3.74 22.75
C ARG A 417 -6.88 3.93 23.42
N ARG A 418 -7.23 5.14 23.84
CA ARG A 418 -8.52 5.42 24.51
C ARG A 418 -9.71 5.11 23.60
N ARG A 419 -9.59 5.41 22.31
CA ARG A 419 -10.57 5.04 21.29
C ARG A 419 -10.72 3.53 21.17
N GLU A 420 -9.62 2.77 21.07
CA GLU A 420 -9.67 1.31 21.01
C GLU A 420 -10.24 0.70 22.30
N LEU A 421 -9.84 1.24 23.46
CA LEU A 421 -10.39 0.86 24.76
C LEU A 421 -11.92 1.07 24.81
N ALA A 422 -12.43 2.15 24.22
CA ALA A 422 -13.87 2.38 24.14
C ALA A 422 -14.59 1.29 23.34
N PHE A 423 -14.00 0.81 22.24
CA PHE A 423 -14.57 -0.28 21.45
C PHE A 423 -14.57 -1.59 22.25
N VAL A 424 -13.46 -1.94 22.90
CA VAL A 424 -13.37 -3.14 23.76
C VAL A 424 -14.41 -3.09 24.88
N LEU A 425 -14.59 -1.94 25.54
CA LEU A 425 -15.59 -1.75 26.57
C LEU A 425 -17.03 -1.85 26.04
N LEU A 426 -17.29 -1.35 24.83
CA LEU A 426 -18.61 -1.42 24.18
C LEU A 426 -18.97 -2.83 23.70
N GLU A 427 -17.97 -3.62 23.30
CA GLU A 427 -18.14 -5.02 22.94
C GLU A 427 -18.56 -5.88 24.13
N ASN A 428 -18.11 -5.51 25.35
CA ASN A 428 -18.33 -6.26 26.59
C ASN A 428 -19.36 -5.60 27.54
N GLY A 429 -20.01 -4.52 27.12
CA GLY A 429 -21.04 -3.84 27.93
C GLY A 429 -21.46 -2.48 27.38
N SER A 430 -22.50 -1.88 27.97
CA SER A 430 -22.94 -0.54 27.57
C SER A 430 -22.10 0.55 28.24
N LEU A 431 -21.70 1.57 27.48
CA LEU A 431 -21.13 2.81 28.02
C LEU A 431 -22.16 3.94 28.00
N SER A 432 -22.08 4.84 28.97
CA SER A 432 -22.83 6.10 28.98
C SER A 432 -22.25 7.11 27.99
N SER A 433 -23.03 8.15 27.64
CA SER A 433 -22.55 9.22 26.76
C SER A 433 -21.33 9.94 27.35
N GLY A 434 -21.31 10.19 28.66
CA GLY A 434 -20.17 10.81 29.35
C GLY A 434 -18.88 9.98 29.25
N GLN A 435 -18.98 8.66 29.39
CA GLN A 435 -17.84 7.74 29.21
C GLN A 435 -17.34 7.70 27.77
N ILE A 436 -18.26 7.64 26.80
CA ILE A 436 -17.92 7.66 25.37
C ILE A 436 -17.23 8.98 25.00
N ASP A 437 -17.76 10.10 25.47
CA ASP A 437 -17.17 11.41 25.20
C ASP A 437 -15.77 11.52 25.80
N PHE A 438 -15.57 11.13 27.06
CA PHE A 438 -14.24 11.11 27.69
C PHE A 438 -13.22 10.24 26.95
N LEU A 439 -13.63 9.05 26.47
CA LEU A 439 -12.73 8.15 25.76
C LEU A 439 -12.43 8.61 24.32
N MET A 440 -13.38 9.29 23.67
CA MET A 440 -13.28 9.67 22.26
C MET A 440 -12.77 11.11 22.05
N GLU A 441 -12.77 11.97 23.07
CA GLU A 441 -12.37 13.39 22.98
C GLU A 441 -11.01 13.57 22.28
N GLY A 442 -9.96 12.94 22.81
CA GLY A 442 -8.62 13.06 22.21
C GLY A 442 -8.55 12.58 20.76
N ALA A 443 -9.31 11.53 20.40
CA ALA A 443 -9.34 11.02 19.04
C ALA A 443 -10.07 11.97 18.08
N ARG A 444 -11.10 12.69 18.56
CA ARG A 444 -11.80 13.74 17.80
C ARG A 444 -10.85 14.92 17.55
N ASP A 445 -10.15 15.39 18.57
CA ASP A 445 -9.17 16.49 18.44
C ASP A 445 -8.05 16.12 17.46
N GLN A 446 -7.55 14.89 17.55
CA GLN A 446 -6.50 14.38 16.66
C GLN A 446 -7.00 14.31 15.21
N PHE A 447 -8.24 13.86 15.01
CA PHE A 447 -8.86 13.81 13.70
C PHE A 447 -9.01 15.22 13.11
N GLU A 448 -9.58 16.17 13.85
CA GLU A 448 -9.76 17.56 13.40
C GLU A 448 -8.41 18.24 13.07
N TRP A 449 -7.38 18.01 13.89
CA TRP A 449 -6.04 18.51 13.62
C TRP A 449 -5.45 17.90 12.34
N ARG A 450 -5.53 16.58 12.18
CA ARG A 450 -5.07 15.87 10.97
C ARG A 450 -5.83 16.34 9.72
N GLN A 451 -7.13 16.62 9.82
CA GLN A 451 -7.90 17.21 8.72
C GLN A 451 -7.42 18.62 8.38
N THR A 452 -7.09 19.43 9.38
CA THR A 452 -6.58 20.79 9.18
C THR A 452 -5.21 20.78 8.50
N VAL A 453 -4.27 19.96 8.97
CA VAL A 453 -2.97 19.76 8.32
C VAL A 453 -3.14 19.15 6.93
N GLY A 454 -4.06 18.20 6.75
CA GLY A 454 -4.42 17.62 5.46
C GLY A 454 -4.95 18.67 4.47
N ARG A 455 -5.79 19.60 4.91
CA ARG A 455 -6.25 20.74 4.08
C ARG A 455 -5.09 21.65 3.70
N LEU A 456 -4.16 21.92 4.62
CA LEU A 456 -2.97 22.72 4.32
C LEU A 456 -2.08 22.01 3.30
N PHE A 457 -1.88 20.70 3.47
CA PHE A 457 -1.16 19.87 2.52
C PHE A 457 -1.80 19.90 1.14
N MET A 458 -3.12 19.76 1.04
CA MET A 458 -3.83 19.89 -0.24
C MET A 458 -3.76 21.30 -0.81
N ALA A 459 -3.79 22.34 0.04
CA ALA A 459 -3.64 23.73 -0.42
C ALA A 459 -2.22 24.00 -0.95
N ALA A 460 -1.21 23.36 -0.36
CA ALA A 460 0.19 23.46 -0.76
C ALA A 460 0.53 22.73 -2.07
N HIS A 461 -0.37 21.90 -2.61
CA HIS A 461 -0.20 21.26 -3.91
C HIS A 461 -1.33 21.70 -4.85
N GLN A 462 -1.00 22.29 -5.99
CA GLN A 462 -2.03 22.58 -6.98
C GLN A 462 -2.41 21.34 -7.79
N THR A 463 -3.65 20.87 -7.62
CA THR A 463 -4.39 20.24 -8.74
C THR A 463 -5.11 21.36 -9.50
N LYS A 464 -4.37 22.06 -10.39
CA LYS A 464 -4.91 23.20 -11.14
C LYS A 464 -6.17 22.82 -11.94
N TYR A 465 -6.25 21.57 -12.39
CA TYR A 465 -7.48 20.98 -12.89
C TYR A 465 -7.87 19.77 -12.02
N PRO A 466 -9.04 19.80 -11.36
CA PRO A 466 -9.67 18.56 -10.94
C PRO A 466 -9.81 17.69 -12.21
N TRP A 467 -9.64 16.37 -12.10
CA TRP A 467 -9.73 15.42 -13.24
C TRP A 467 -8.52 15.36 -14.19
N SER A 468 -7.38 16.00 -13.92
CA SER A 468 -6.12 15.82 -14.67
C SER A 468 -5.10 14.96 -13.91
N GLY A 469 -4.43 14.03 -14.61
CA GLY A 469 -3.40 13.16 -14.02
C GLY A 469 -3.37 11.77 -14.67
N SER A 470 -2.52 10.87 -14.16
CA SER A 470 -2.53 9.46 -14.59
C SER A 470 -3.90 8.82 -14.37
N TYR A 471 -4.32 7.93 -15.27
CA TYR A 471 -5.65 7.27 -15.22
C TYR A 471 -5.87 6.42 -13.95
N SER A 472 -4.79 6.02 -13.26
CA SER A 472 -4.85 5.27 -12.00
C SER A 472 -4.73 6.16 -10.77
N ALA A 473 -4.43 7.46 -10.92
CA ALA A 473 -4.26 8.37 -9.79
C ALA A 473 -5.60 8.66 -9.11
N GLN A 474 -5.55 8.81 -7.78
CA GLN A 474 -6.69 9.22 -6.98
C GLN A 474 -7.16 10.62 -7.41
N GLY A 475 -8.46 10.76 -7.69
CA GLY A 475 -9.04 11.99 -8.25
C GLY A 475 -9.07 12.07 -9.79
N SER A 476 -8.57 11.05 -10.50
CA SER A 476 -8.73 10.93 -11.95
C SER A 476 -10.17 10.56 -12.35
N PRO A 477 -10.61 10.83 -13.60
CA PRO A 477 -11.93 10.43 -14.08
C PRO A 477 -12.19 8.93 -13.97
N PHE A 478 -11.20 8.11 -14.30
CA PHE A 478 -11.34 6.66 -14.27
C PHE A 478 -11.46 6.14 -12.85
N TRP A 479 -10.61 6.62 -11.93
CA TRP A 479 -10.73 6.29 -10.51
C TRP A 479 -12.11 6.68 -9.96
N TRP A 480 -12.61 7.88 -10.28
CA TRP A 480 -13.92 8.34 -9.83
C TRP A 480 -15.07 7.47 -10.37
N ILE A 481 -15.04 7.12 -11.66
CA ILE A 481 -16.03 6.22 -12.28
C ILE A 481 -15.96 4.83 -11.63
N TYR A 482 -14.75 4.31 -11.39
CA TYR A 482 -14.57 3.02 -10.74
C TYR A 482 -15.16 3.03 -9.32
N GLU A 483 -14.79 4.02 -8.52
CA GLU A 483 -15.15 4.11 -7.10
C GLU A 483 -16.63 4.47 -6.87
N TYR A 484 -17.17 5.40 -7.66
CA TYR A 484 -18.51 5.95 -7.42
C TYR A 484 -19.59 5.43 -8.38
N ILE A 485 -19.21 4.75 -9.46
CA ILE A 485 -20.17 4.12 -10.38
C ILE A 485 -20.01 2.60 -10.36
N PHE A 486 -18.84 2.07 -10.72
CA PHE A 486 -18.66 0.63 -10.90
C PHE A 486 -18.76 -0.14 -9.57
N GLN A 487 -18.04 0.28 -8.54
CA GLN A 487 -18.02 -0.37 -7.23
C GLN A 487 -19.42 -0.45 -6.56
N PRO A 488 -20.22 0.63 -6.52
CA PRO A 488 -21.59 0.55 -6.02
C PRO A 488 -22.48 -0.37 -6.87
N LEU A 489 -22.40 -0.30 -8.20
CA LEU A 489 -23.20 -1.18 -9.08
C LEU A 489 -22.82 -2.66 -8.92
N LEU A 490 -21.53 -2.95 -8.78
CA LEU A 490 -21.03 -4.29 -8.51
C LEU A 490 -21.53 -4.79 -7.14
N THR A 491 -21.45 -3.94 -6.11
CA THR A 491 -21.94 -4.25 -4.75
C THR A 491 -23.45 -4.51 -4.73
N THR A 492 -24.25 -3.71 -5.45
CA THR A 492 -25.70 -3.94 -5.56
C THR A 492 -26.05 -5.25 -6.27
N THR A 493 -25.27 -5.63 -7.29
CA THR A 493 -25.43 -6.92 -7.98
C THR A 493 -25.16 -8.09 -7.04
N PHE A 494 -24.07 -8.04 -6.26
CA PHE A 494 -23.76 -9.06 -5.25
C PHE A 494 -24.79 -9.08 -4.11
N ALA A 495 -25.29 -7.93 -3.66
CA ALA A 495 -26.35 -7.85 -2.66
C ALA A 495 -27.65 -8.51 -3.15
N MET A 496 -28.05 -8.26 -4.40
CA MET A 496 -29.21 -8.94 -5.01
C MET A 496 -28.99 -10.44 -5.14
N LEU A 497 -27.82 -10.87 -5.63
CA LEU A 497 -27.46 -12.29 -5.73
C LEU A 497 -27.50 -12.97 -4.36
N ALA A 498 -27.00 -12.33 -3.30
CA ALA A 498 -27.05 -12.86 -1.95
C ALA A 498 -28.49 -13.17 -1.50
N PHE A 499 -29.44 -12.27 -1.77
CA PHE A 499 -30.86 -12.51 -1.46
C PHE A 499 -31.45 -13.68 -2.26
N TYR A 500 -31.17 -13.76 -3.57
CA TYR A 500 -31.64 -14.86 -4.41
C TYR A 500 -31.02 -16.20 -4.01
N VAL A 501 -29.73 -16.23 -3.72
CA VAL A 501 -29.02 -17.42 -3.24
C VAL A 501 -29.60 -17.85 -1.89
N ALA A 502 -29.81 -16.93 -0.95
CA ALA A 502 -30.43 -17.23 0.33
C ALA A 502 -31.87 -17.79 0.16
N SER A 503 -32.69 -17.19 -0.71
CA SER A 503 -34.06 -17.65 -1.00
C SER A 503 -34.08 -19.01 -1.69
N ALA A 504 -33.20 -19.22 -2.69
CA ALA A 504 -33.09 -20.48 -3.41
C ALA A 504 -32.56 -21.60 -2.50
N ALA A 505 -31.56 -21.29 -1.68
CA ALA A 505 -31.01 -22.19 -0.69
C ALA A 505 -32.10 -22.56 0.34
N PHE A 506 -32.79 -21.60 0.95
CA PHE A 506 -33.93 -21.85 1.86
C PHE A 506 -35.02 -22.73 1.25
N ARG A 507 -35.33 -22.54 -0.04
CA ARG A 507 -36.33 -23.33 -0.77
C ARG A 507 -35.83 -24.73 -1.17
N ALA A 508 -34.54 -24.87 -1.43
CA ALA A 508 -33.86 -26.13 -1.74
C ALA A 508 -33.52 -26.94 -0.48
N PHE A 509 -33.42 -26.30 0.70
CA PHE A 509 -33.11 -26.90 2.00
C PHE A 509 -34.31 -27.64 2.62
N ARG A 510 -34.89 -28.57 1.87
CA ARG A 510 -35.58 -29.72 2.46
C ARG A 510 -34.56 -30.86 2.42
N ALA A 511 -33.88 -31.13 3.54
CA ALA A 511 -32.86 -32.19 3.62
C ALA A 511 -33.46 -33.54 3.23
N LYS A 512 -33.28 -33.93 1.97
CA LYS A 512 -33.87 -35.13 1.36
C LYS A 512 -32.82 -36.16 0.93
N ASN A 513 -31.55 -35.76 0.83
CA ASN A 513 -30.43 -36.62 0.45
C ASN A 513 -29.14 -36.22 1.21
N LEU A 514 -28.18 -37.14 1.26
CA LEU A 514 -26.93 -36.98 2.03
C LEU A 514 -26.05 -35.83 1.52
N GLU A 515 -26.06 -35.61 0.20
CA GLU A 515 -25.34 -34.51 -0.45
C GLU A 515 -25.86 -33.13 -0.04
N ALA A 516 -27.18 -32.92 -0.01
CA ALA A 516 -27.76 -31.66 0.45
C ALA A 516 -27.52 -31.44 1.94
N THR A 517 -27.48 -32.51 2.75
CA THR A 517 -27.15 -32.42 4.18
C THR A 517 -25.69 -32.02 4.40
N LEU A 518 -24.74 -32.59 3.64
CA LEU A 518 -23.33 -32.21 3.71
C LEU A 518 -23.13 -30.75 3.29
N LEU A 519 -23.75 -30.33 2.19
CA LEU A 519 -23.66 -28.95 1.70
C LEU A 519 -24.29 -27.96 2.68
N LEU A 520 -25.46 -28.28 3.23
CA LEU A 520 -26.12 -27.45 4.25
C LEU A 520 -25.28 -27.37 5.52
N GLY A 521 -24.71 -28.49 5.96
CA GLY A 521 -23.87 -28.55 7.15
C GLY A 521 -22.61 -27.69 7.00
N THR A 522 -21.89 -27.80 5.88
CA THR A 522 -20.70 -26.98 5.62
C THR A 522 -21.04 -25.50 5.46
N ALA A 523 -22.11 -25.16 4.74
CA ALA A 523 -22.57 -23.78 4.60
C ALA A 523 -22.98 -23.16 5.95
N PHE A 524 -23.65 -23.93 6.82
CA PHE A 524 -24.01 -23.49 8.16
C PHE A 524 -22.79 -23.24 9.03
N ILE A 525 -21.80 -24.14 9.02
CA ILE A 525 -20.54 -23.98 9.77
C ILE A 525 -19.81 -22.71 9.31
N ILE A 526 -19.67 -22.50 8.00
CA ILE A 526 -19.00 -21.32 7.44
C ILE A 526 -19.74 -20.03 7.80
N LEU A 527 -21.07 -20.01 7.64
CA LEU A 527 -21.87 -18.83 7.94
C LEU A 527 -21.79 -18.50 9.44
N LEU A 528 -21.89 -19.52 10.29
CA LEU A 528 -21.80 -19.36 11.74
C LEU A 528 -20.41 -18.83 12.13
N GLY A 529 -19.32 -19.42 11.63
CA GLY A 529 -17.95 -19.01 11.94
C GLY A 529 -17.53 -17.63 11.39
N ARG A 530 -18.26 -17.07 10.42
CA ARG A 530 -18.07 -15.69 9.93
C ARG A 530 -18.93 -14.66 10.64
N THR A 531 -19.82 -15.07 11.54
CA THR A 531 -20.67 -14.16 12.32
C THR A 531 -20.18 -14.07 13.76
N PHE A 532 -20.57 -12.99 14.44
CA PHE A 532 -20.27 -12.77 15.87
C PHE A 532 -20.67 -13.97 16.75
N LEU A 533 -21.78 -14.64 16.44
CA LEU A 533 -22.24 -15.85 17.14
C LEU A 533 -21.26 -17.03 17.04
N GLY A 534 -20.52 -17.17 15.93
CA GLY A 534 -19.53 -18.24 15.78
C GLY A 534 -18.31 -18.05 16.67
N ALA A 535 -17.89 -16.81 16.89
CA ALA A 535 -16.81 -16.49 17.84
C ALA A 535 -17.25 -16.81 19.28
N VAL A 536 -18.44 -16.36 19.68
CA VAL A 536 -18.99 -16.62 21.02
C VAL A 536 -19.13 -18.12 21.32
N LEU A 537 -19.67 -18.91 20.37
CA LEU A 537 -19.83 -20.37 20.55
C LEU A 537 -18.48 -21.11 20.56
N SER A 538 -17.47 -20.60 19.86
CA SER A 538 -16.14 -21.21 19.82
C SER A 538 -15.40 -21.07 21.15
N ASN A 539 -15.65 -20.00 21.90
CA ASN A 539 -15.07 -19.78 23.23
C ASN A 539 -15.63 -20.73 24.30
N MET A 540 -16.73 -21.44 24.03
CA MET A 540 -17.28 -22.46 24.93
C MET A 540 -16.61 -23.83 24.78
N VAL A 541 -15.71 -23.99 23.79
CA VAL A 541 -15.01 -25.26 23.49
C VAL A 541 -13.60 -25.22 24.08
N PRO A 542 -13.21 -26.15 24.97
CA PRO A 542 -11.87 -26.19 25.57
C PRO A 542 -10.75 -26.35 24.52
N ASP A 543 -9.56 -25.79 24.79
CA ASP A 543 -8.44 -25.72 23.83
C ASP A 543 -7.90 -27.09 23.38
N ALA A 544 -8.05 -28.12 24.22
CA ALA A 544 -7.74 -29.51 23.87
C ALA A 544 -8.57 -30.03 22.66
N LEU A 545 -9.69 -29.37 22.34
CA LEU A 545 -10.56 -29.63 21.19
C LEU A 545 -10.62 -28.43 20.23
N SER A 546 -9.54 -27.65 20.13
CA SER A 546 -9.44 -26.47 19.25
C SER A 546 -9.83 -26.71 17.80
N ILE A 547 -9.62 -27.93 17.28
CA ILE A 547 -10.05 -28.34 15.93
C ILE A 547 -11.58 -28.34 15.72
N LEU A 548 -12.36 -28.41 16.79
CA LEU A 548 -13.83 -28.38 16.74
C LEU A 548 -14.40 -26.96 16.88
N ARG A 549 -13.55 -25.95 17.11
CA ARG A 549 -13.99 -24.56 17.16
C ARG A 549 -14.49 -24.11 15.79
N VAL A 550 -15.60 -23.39 15.78
CA VAL A 550 -16.34 -23.04 14.55
C VAL A 550 -15.54 -22.05 13.70
N ASP A 551 -14.76 -21.17 14.34
CA ASP A 551 -13.79 -20.26 13.73
C ASP A 551 -12.69 -21.03 12.97
N GLN A 552 -12.02 -21.99 13.61
CA GLN A 552 -10.96 -22.78 13.02
C GLN A 552 -11.46 -23.74 11.93
N LEU A 553 -12.63 -24.36 12.12
CA LEU A 553 -13.26 -25.19 11.08
C LEU A 553 -13.58 -24.38 9.83
N THR A 554 -14.04 -23.14 10.00
CA THR A 554 -14.32 -22.23 8.87
C THR A 554 -13.03 -21.88 8.13
N ILE A 555 -11.96 -21.56 8.85
CA ILE A 555 -10.64 -21.28 8.27
C ILE A 555 -10.12 -22.52 7.53
N TYR A 556 -10.21 -23.71 8.11
CA TYR A 556 -9.76 -24.96 7.52
C TYR A 556 -10.52 -25.32 6.24
N ILE A 557 -11.85 -25.20 6.26
CA ILE A 557 -12.69 -25.43 5.06
C ILE A 557 -12.36 -24.42 3.96
N MET A 558 -12.14 -23.16 4.31
CA MET A 558 -11.79 -22.10 3.36
C MET A 558 -10.38 -22.26 2.79
N SER A 559 -9.38 -22.48 3.65
CA SER A 559 -7.97 -22.49 3.24
C SER A 559 -7.61 -23.72 2.43
N ILE A 560 -8.21 -24.88 2.73
CA ILE A 560 -7.90 -26.13 2.05
C ILE A 560 -8.93 -26.43 0.96
N PHE A 561 -10.20 -26.64 1.31
CA PHE A 561 -11.20 -27.14 0.37
C PHE A 561 -11.68 -26.07 -0.60
N ASN A 562 -11.96 -24.85 -0.13
CA ASN A 562 -12.37 -23.75 -1.01
C ASN A 562 -11.22 -23.35 -1.94
N THR A 563 -10.00 -23.17 -1.43
CA THR A 563 -8.83 -22.90 -2.27
C THR A 563 -8.59 -23.99 -3.32
N ALA A 564 -8.64 -25.28 -2.93
CA ALA A 564 -8.49 -26.38 -3.88
C ALA A 564 -9.62 -26.41 -4.91
N GLY A 565 -10.86 -26.17 -4.48
CA GLY A 565 -12.04 -26.08 -5.34
C GLY A 565 -11.95 -24.93 -6.34
N ASN A 566 -11.58 -23.72 -5.91
CA ASN A 566 -11.39 -22.56 -6.78
C ASN A 566 -10.30 -22.80 -7.81
N ARG A 567 -9.18 -23.42 -7.42
CA ARG A 567 -8.12 -23.81 -8.36
C ARG A 567 -8.65 -24.80 -9.40
N ALA A 568 -9.38 -25.85 -8.97
CA ALA A 568 -9.97 -26.82 -9.88
C ALA A 568 -11.02 -26.19 -10.83
N ILE A 569 -11.86 -25.29 -10.33
CA ILE A 569 -12.85 -24.55 -11.12
C ILE A 569 -12.15 -23.63 -12.12
N MET A 570 -11.17 -22.82 -11.69
CA MET A 570 -10.44 -21.92 -12.58
C MET A 570 -9.72 -22.70 -13.69
N ILE A 571 -9.07 -23.82 -13.36
CA ILE A 571 -8.44 -24.72 -14.34
C ILE A 571 -9.50 -25.26 -15.30
N GLY A 572 -10.65 -25.71 -14.78
CA GLY A 572 -11.76 -26.22 -15.60
C GLY A 572 -12.36 -25.16 -16.53
N ILE A 573 -12.53 -23.93 -16.05
CA ILE A 573 -13.02 -22.79 -16.84
C ILE A 573 -11.98 -22.42 -17.91
N ALA A 574 -10.71 -22.30 -17.56
CA ALA A 574 -9.63 -21.98 -18.50
C ALA A 574 -9.52 -23.03 -19.61
N LEU A 575 -9.56 -24.32 -19.26
CA LEU A 575 -9.61 -25.44 -20.20
C LEU A 575 -10.87 -25.39 -21.06
N GLY A 576 -12.02 -25.06 -20.47
CA GLY A 576 -13.30 -24.92 -21.17
C GLY A 576 -13.30 -23.78 -22.19
N ILE A 577 -12.77 -22.62 -21.82
CA ILE A 577 -12.61 -21.44 -22.68
C ILE A 577 -11.62 -21.75 -23.81
N ALA A 578 -10.47 -22.32 -23.50
CA ALA A 578 -9.47 -22.71 -24.50
C ALA A 578 -10.03 -23.74 -25.50
N SER A 579 -10.75 -24.75 -25.00
CA SER A 579 -11.39 -25.76 -25.85
C SER A 579 -12.46 -25.16 -26.75
N THR A 580 -13.29 -24.26 -26.22
CA THR A 580 -14.36 -23.60 -26.97
C THR A 580 -13.78 -22.64 -28.01
N SER A 581 -12.80 -21.83 -27.62
CA SER A 581 -12.09 -20.91 -28.53
C SER A 581 -11.41 -21.66 -29.67
N LEU A 582 -10.78 -22.80 -29.39
CA LEU A 582 -10.15 -23.64 -30.41
C LEU A 582 -11.18 -24.29 -31.35
N LYS A 583 -12.34 -24.74 -30.84
CA LYS A 583 -13.43 -25.27 -31.68
C LYS A 583 -14.00 -24.20 -32.61
N VAL A 584 -14.09 -22.96 -32.14
CA VAL A 584 -14.54 -21.80 -32.94
C VAL A 584 -13.50 -21.47 -34.01
N LEU A 585 -12.21 -21.37 -33.65
CA LEU A 585 -11.11 -21.08 -34.58
C LEU A 585 -10.99 -22.14 -35.69
N LEU A 586 -11.19 -23.42 -35.36
CA LEU A 586 -11.17 -24.52 -36.32
C LEU A 586 -12.49 -24.66 -37.11
N GLY A 587 -13.48 -23.78 -36.88
CA GLY A 587 -14.77 -23.78 -37.57
C GLY A 587 -15.65 -25.00 -37.27
N ILE A 588 -15.36 -25.71 -36.17
CA ILE A 588 -16.08 -26.92 -35.74
C ILE A 588 -17.36 -26.54 -34.97
N ASP A 589 -17.32 -25.43 -34.22
CA ASP A 589 -18.48 -24.88 -33.53
C ASP A 589 -18.96 -23.61 -34.26
N ARG A 590 -20.16 -23.69 -34.86
CA ARG A 590 -20.76 -22.62 -35.67
C ARG A 590 -21.88 -21.88 -34.93
N SER A 591 -22.16 -22.24 -33.67
CA SER A 591 -23.23 -21.63 -32.88
C SER A 591 -23.14 -20.10 -32.81
N TYR A 592 -21.92 -19.55 -32.77
CA TYR A 592 -21.65 -18.11 -32.78
C TYR A 592 -21.80 -17.43 -34.16
N LEU A 593 -21.79 -18.19 -35.26
CA LEU A 593 -21.98 -17.66 -36.62
C LEU A 593 -23.46 -17.50 -36.99
N GLY A 594 -24.39 -17.92 -36.11
CA GLY A 594 -25.82 -17.73 -36.32
C GLY A 594 -26.46 -18.63 -37.37
N SER A 595 -25.84 -19.77 -37.74
CA SER A 595 -26.58 -20.83 -38.40
C SER A 595 -27.40 -21.56 -37.34
N GLY A 596 -28.63 -21.10 -37.12
CA GLY A 596 -29.64 -21.96 -36.54
C GLY A 596 -29.97 -23.02 -37.57
N ASP A 597 -29.73 -24.28 -37.24
CA ASP A 597 -30.41 -25.42 -37.82
C ASP A 597 -30.53 -26.48 -36.71
N ASP A 598 -31.71 -27.10 -36.70
CA ASP A 598 -32.26 -28.13 -35.80
C ASP A 598 -31.30 -29.10 -35.11
#